data_AF-M6VS05-F1
#
_entry.id   AF-M6VS05-F1
#
_cell.length_a   1.000
_cell.length_b   1.000
_cell.length_c   1.000
_cell.angle_alpha   90.00
_cell.angle_beta   90.00
_cell.angle_gamma   90.00
#
_symmetry.space_group_name_H-M   'P 1'
#
loop_
_entity.id
_entity.type
_entity.pdbx_description
1 polymer ?
#
loop_
_entity_poly.entity_id
_entity_poly.type
_entity_poly.pdbx_seq_one_letter_code
_entity_poly.pdbx_strand_id
1 'polypeptide(L)'
;MDLGYKGKDHHPEDVQVFLSNKSRKNMTRWERMWMNRKSVIDAVISHLKYDHKMIRNFLKGKKGDRINALFAAAGYNFSKLLRAFLSLFLKDYISPSFSFVI
;
A
#
# COMPACT_ATOMS: atom_id res chain seq x y z
N MET A 1 -7.55 3.74 10.59
CA MET A 1 -8.02 3.43 9.23
C MET A 1 -8.72 4.67 8.70
N ASP A 2 -8.22 5.27 7.62
CA ASP A 2 -8.93 6.36 6.95
C ASP A 2 -10.24 5.78 6.36
N LEU A 3 -11.37 6.42 6.67
CA LEU A 3 -12.70 5.94 6.27
C LEU A 3 -13.01 6.28 4.81
N GLY A 4 -12.10 6.99 4.13
CA GLY A 4 -12.29 7.48 2.77
C GLY A 4 -13.26 8.65 2.71
N TYR A 5 -13.57 9.07 1.49
CA TYR A 5 -14.47 10.18 1.21
C TYR A 5 -15.91 9.85 1.67
N LYS A 6 -16.51 10.74 2.48
CA LYS A 6 -17.83 10.55 3.11
C LYS A 6 -18.95 11.39 2.50
N GLY A 7 -18.66 12.22 1.50
CA GLY A 7 -19.64 13.16 0.92
C GLY A 7 -20.68 12.43 0.08
N LYS A 8 -21.96 12.62 0.38
CA LYS A 8 -23.09 12.08 -0.39
C LYS A 8 -23.62 13.05 -1.45
N ASP A 9 -23.17 14.31 -1.42
CA ASP A 9 -23.87 15.41 -2.09
C ASP A 9 -23.63 15.45 -3.61
N HIS A 10 -22.69 14.67 -4.14
CA HIS A 10 -22.27 14.69 -5.55
C HIS A 10 -21.98 13.29 -6.13
N HIS A 11 -22.72 12.27 -5.72
CA HIS A 11 -22.60 10.96 -6.37
C HIS A 11 -23.70 10.77 -7.41
N PRO A 12 -23.34 10.43 -8.66
CA PRO A 12 -24.33 10.11 -9.67
C PRO A 12 -25.12 8.87 -9.22
N GLU A 13 -26.42 8.86 -9.50
CA GLU A 13 -27.40 7.87 -9.01
C GLU A 13 -27.03 6.42 -9.35
N ASP A 14 -26.22 6.22 -10.38
CA ASP A 14 -25.78 4.93 -10.93
C ASP A 14 -24.52 4.35 -10.25
N VAL A 15 -23.89 5.09 -9.33
CA VAL A 15 -22.65 4.64 -8.68
C VAL A 15 -22.89 4.13 -7.27
N GLN A 16 -22.69 2.82 -7.08
CA GLN A 16 -22.73 2.20 -5.77
C GLN A 16 -21.42 2.44 -4.99
N VAL A 17 -21.53 3.09 -3.82
CA VAL A 17 -20.37 3.39 -2.95
C VAL A 17 -20.27 2.40 -1.79
N PHE A 18 -19.16 1.66 -1.77
CA PHE A 18 -18.81 0.74 -0.69
C PHE A 18 -17.94 1.43 0.36
N LEU A 19 -18.51 1.66 1.55
CA LEU A 19 -17.75 2.17 2.70
C LEU A 19 -17.17 1.03 3.53
N SER A 20 -15.95 1.23 4.03
CA SER A 20 -15.22 0.24 4.83
C SER A 20 -15.86 -0.08 6.19
N ASN A 21 -16.72 0.83 6.70
CA ASN A 21 -17.40 0.72 7.99
C ASN A 21 -18.82 0.13 7.91
N LYS A 22 -19.31 -0.26 6.72
CA LYS A 22 -20.61 -0.92 6.56
C LYS A 22 -20.50 -2.43 6.71
N SER A 23 -21.61 -3.05 7.12
CA SER A 23 -21.71 -4.50 7.26
C SER A 23 -21.41 -5.21 5.93
N ARG A 24 -20.52 -6.21 5.99
CA ARG A 24 -20.13 -7.04 4.84
C ARG A 24 -21.00 -8.29 4.68
N LYS A 25 -22.08 -8.39 5.45
CA LYS A 25 -22.93 -9.58 5.56
C LYS A 25 -23.61 -9.93 4.24
N ASN A 26 -24.06 -8.91 3.49
CA ASN A 26 -24.79 -9.07 2.22
C ASN A 26 -23.94 -8.74 1.00
N MET A 27 -22.61 -8.79 1.11
CA MET A 27 -21.72 -8.55 -0.03
C MET A 27 -21.42 -9.82 -0.79
N THR A 28 -21.36 -9.70 -2.11
CA THR A 28 -20.87 -10.74 -3.00
C THR A 28 -19.40 -11.06 -2.70
N ARG A 29 -18.99 -12.26 -3.12
CA ARG A 29 -17.58 -12.71 -3.02
C ARG A 29 -16.63 -11.72 -3.70
N TRP A 30 -17.02 -11.19 -4.85
CA TRP A 30 -16.21 -10.26 -5.63
C TRP A 30 -16.02 -8.94 -4.91
N GLU A 31 -17.10 -8.29 -4.46
CA GLU A 31 -16.99 -7.02 -3.74
C GLU A 31 -16.14 -7.15 -2.48
N ARG A 32 -16.26 -8.28 -1.75
CA ARG A 32 -15.41 -8.57 -0.59
C ARG A 32 -13.94 -8.68 -0.97
N MET A 33 -13.62 -9.36 -2.07
CA MET A 33 -12.25 -9.46 -2.60
C MET A 33 -11.70 -8.07 -2.98
N TRP A 34 -12.48 -7.26 -3.68
CA TRP A 34 -12.10 -5.89 -4.06
C TRP A 34 -11.80 -5.02 -2.85
N MET A 35 -12.66 -5.04 -1.84
CA MET A 35 -12.43 -4.27 -0.60
C MET A 35 -11.19 -4.73 0.16
N ASN A 36 -10.92 -6.04 0.22
CA ASN A 36 -9.72 -6.56 0.89
C ASN A 36 -8.46 -6.11 0.15
N ARG A 37 -8.45 -6.16 -1.19
CA ARG A 37 -7.36 -5.62 -2.00
C ARG A 37 -7.16 -4.12 -1.77
N LYS A 38 -8.25 -3.35 -1.78
CA LYS A 38 -8.22 -1.91 -1.50
C LYS A 38 -7.59 -1.62 -0.13
N SER A 39 -7.96 -2.36 0.92
CA SER A 39 -7.39 -2.16 2.26
C SER A 39 -5.88 -2.35 2.30
N VAL A 40 -5.34 -3.32 1.55
CA VAL A 40 -3.89 -3.55 1.45
C VAL A 40 -3.23 -2.44 0.64
N ILE A 41 -3.85 -2.03 -0.48
CA ILE A 41 -3.34 -0.96 -1.34
C ILE A 41 -3.29 0.38 -0.59
N ASP A 42 -4.36 0.73 0.13
CA ASP A 42 -4.44 1.98 0.90
C ASP A 42 -3.35 2.02 1.99
N ALA A 43 -3.08 0.89 2.64
CA ALA A 43 -1.98 0.77 3.60
C ALA A 43 -0.61 1.00 2.94
N VAL A 44 -0.38 0.39 1.77
CA VAL A 44 0.85 0.62 0.99
C VAL A 44 1.00 2.09 0.57
N ILE A 45 -0.07 2.74 0.12
CA ILE A 45 -0.07 4.17 -0.23
C ILE A 45 0.24 5.03 0.99
N SER A 46 -0.31 4.68 2.16
CA SER A 46 0.01 5.36 3.42
C SER A 46 1.49 5.25 3.77
N HIS A 47 2.06 4.04 3.71
CA HIS A 47 3.49 3.84 3.92
C HIS A 47 4.34 4.60 2.89
N LEU A 48 3.94 4.60 1.61
CA LEU A 48 4.64 5.37 0.58
C LEU A 48 4.67 6.88 0.89
N LYS A 49 3.54 7.42 1.36
CA LYS A 49 3.41 8.83 1.78
C LYS A 49 4.41 9.18 2.88
N TYR A 50 4.39 8.42 3.98
CA TYR A 50 5.12 8.80 5.20
C TYR A 50 6.55 8.25 5.25
N ASP A 51 6.76 6.98 4.86
CA ASP A 51 8.04 6.29 5.04
C ASP A 51 8.97 6.42 3.82
N HIS A 52 8.40 6.57 2.62
CA HIS A 52 9.17 6.58 1.35
C HIS A 52 9.27 7.96 0.70
N LYS A 53 9.27 9.03 1.50
CA LYS A 53 9.49 10.43 1.07
C LYS A 53 8.55 10.94 -0.03
N MET A 54 7.45 10.26 -0.32
CA MET A 54 6.53 10.68 -1.37
C MET A 54 5.88 12.05 -1.06
N ILE A 55 5.73 12.41 0.22
CA ILE A 55 5.27 13.74 0.65
C ILE A 55 6.34 14.84 0.41
N ARG A 56 7.64 14.50 0.44
CA ARG A 56 8.74 15.46 0.34
C ARG A 56 9.24 15.51 -1.10
N ASN A 57 8.54 16.29 -1.94
CA ASN A 57 8.93 16.50 -3.33
C ASN A 57 9.86 17.72 -3.48
N PHE A 58 11.06 17.50 -4.02
CA PHE A 58 12.03 18.57 -4.34
C PHE A 58 11.93 19.05 -5.79
N LEU A 59 11.10 18.40 -6.61
CA LEU A 59 10.85 18.75 -8.01
C LEU A 59 9.69 19.74 -8.11
N LYS A 60 9.80 20.73 -8.99
CA LYS A 60 8.82 21.82 -9.10
C LYS A 60 7.57 21.42 -9.89
N GLY A 61 6.41 21.70 -9.30
CA GLY A 61 5.09 21.67 -9.96
C GLY A 61 4.54 20.27 -10.26
N LYS A 62 3.38 20.22 -10.93
CA LYS A 62 2.61 18.99 -11.19
C LYS A 62 3.41 17.90 -11.91
N LYS A 63 4.33 18.27 -12.80
CA LYS A 63 5.21 17.33 -13.49
C LYS A 63 6.17 16.66 -12.51
N GLY A 64 6.75 17.45 -11.60
CA GLY A 64 7.58 16.96 -10.50
C GLY A 64 6.84 16.00 -9.58
N ASP A 65 5.59 16.32 -9.20
CA ASP A 65 4.79 15.47 -8.33
C ASP A 65 4.56 14.07 -8.93
N ARG A 66 4.24 14.02 -10.23
CA ARG A 66 4.07 12.76 -10.97
C ARG A 66 5.35 11.93 -10.99
N ILE A 67 6.48 12.58 -11.23
CA ILE A 67 7.80 11.94 -11.25
C ILE A 67 8.17 11.42 -9.85
N ASN A 68 7.95 12.22 -8.81
CA ASN A 68 8.23 11.82 -7.42
C ASN A 68 7.40 10.61 -7.00
N ALA A 69 6.10 10.59 -7.34
CA ALA A 69 5.23 9.45 -7.07
C ALA A 69 5.73 8.17 -7.77
N LEU A 70 6.16 8.28 -9.03
CA LEU A 70 6.69 7.15 -9.79
C LEU A 70 7.99 6.60 -9.17
N PHE A 71 8.94 7.47 -8.83
CA PHE A 71 10.20 7.05 -8.21
C PHE A 71 10.02 6.52 -6.80
N ALA A 72 9.12 7.09 -5.99
CA ALA A 72 8.81 6.55 -4.66
C ALA A 72 8.24 5.13 -4.75
N ALA A 73 7.33 4.88 -5.70
CA ALA A 73 6.79 3.55 -5.97
C ALA A 73 7.87 2.57 -6.48
N ALA A 74 8.73 3.02 -7.40
CA ALA A 74 9.84 2.20 -7.92
C ALA A 74 10.83 1.82 -6.79
N GLY A 75 11.24 2.79 -5.96
CA GLY A 75 12.14 2.56 -4.82
C GLY A 75 11.56 1.59 -3.79
N TYR A 76 10.26 1.68 -3.52
CA TYR A 76 9.56 0.71 -2.67
C TYR A 76 9.57 -0.72 -3.25
N ASN A 77 9.34 -0.87 -4.56
CA ASN A 77 9.41 -2.17 -5.22
C ASN A 77 10.83 -2.74 -5.23
N PHE A 78 11.84 -1.92 -5.53
CA PHE A 78 13.24 -2.35 -5.45
C PHE A 78 13.62 -2.78 -4.02
N SER A 79 13.15 -2.07 -3.00
CA SER A 79 13.38 -2.46 -1.61
C SER A 79 12.81 -3.85 -1.28
N LYS A 80 11.65 -4.20 -1.85
CA LYS A 80 11.08 -5.55 -1.72
C LYS A 80 11.90 -6.61 -2.46
N LEU A 81 12.29 -6.31 -3.69
CA LEU A 81 13.13 -7.21 -4.49
C LEU A 81 14.47 -7.47 -3.81
N LEU A 82 15.12 -6.43 -3.28
CA LEU A 82 16.36 -6.56 -2.52
C LEU A 82 16.16 -7.39 -1.26
N ARG A 83 15.09 -7.16 -0.49
CA ARG A 83 14.79 -8.00 0.70
C ARG A 83 14.55 -9.47 0.32
N ALA A 84 13.83 -9.73 -0.77
CA ALA A 84 13.59 -11.09 -1.24
C ALA A 84 14.90 -11.75 -1.71
N PHE A 85 15.70 -11.04 -2.50
CA PHE A 85 17.01 -11.49 -2.97
C PHE A 85 17.94 -11.80 -1.79
N LEU A 86 18.10 -10.86 -0.85
CA LEU A 86 18.91 -11.08 0.35
C LEU A 86 18.39 -12.24 1.20
N SER A 87 17.07 -12.39 1.35
CA SER A 87 16.50 -13.54 2.07
C SER A 87 16.71 -14.88 1.36
N LEU A 88 16.91 -14.90 0.05
CA LEU A 88 17.14 -16.14 -0.72
C LEU A 88 18.63 -16.51 -0.75
N PHE A 89 19.53 -15.52 -0.84
CA PHE A 89 20.95 -15.77 -1.06
C PHE A 89 21.84 -15.57 0.18
N LEU A 90 21.42 -14.79 1.17
CA LEU A 90 22.18 -14.56 2.42
C LEU A 90 21.62 -15.33 3.62
N LYS A 91 20.49 -16.02 3.49
CA LYS A 91 19.96 -16.87 4.57
C LYS A 91 20.97 -17.94 4.99
N ASP A 92 21.63 -18.56 4.00
CA ASP A 92 22.61 -19.62 4.22
C ASP A 92 23.95 -19.08 4.77
N TYR A 93 24.26 -17.80 4.53
CA TYR A 93 25.48 -17.13 5.04
C TYR A 93 25.34 -16.62 6.48
N ILE A 94 24.12 -16.39 6.97
CA ILE A 94 23.85 -15.90 8.33
C ILE A 94 23.53 -17.05 9.30
N SER A 95 23.35 -18.28 8.81
CA SER A 95 23.35 -19.48 9.67
C SER A 95 24.72 -20.14 9.68
N PRO A 96 25.58 -19.73 10.62
CA PRO A 96 25.91 -20.67 11.69
C PRO A 96 25.79 -20.01 13.08
N SER A 97 25.30 -20.79 14.05
CA SER A 97 25.26 -20.49 15.49
C SER A 97 24.30 -19.38 15.99
N PHE A 98 22.99 -19.62 15.92
CA PHE A 98 22.07 -19.24 17.01
C PHE A 98 21.05 -20.38 17.21
N SER A 99 21.59 -21.53 17.62
CA SER A 99 20.86 -22.49 18.43
C SER A 99 21.26 -22.19 19.88
N PHE A 100 20.31 -22.24 20.83
CA PHE A 100 20.33 -21.69 22.21
C PHE A 100 19.92 -20.20 22.28
N VAL A 101 18.91 -19.77 23.03
CA VAL A 101 18.31 -20.26 24.28
C VAL A 101 16.79 -19.98 24.28
N ILE A 102 16.07 -20.87 24.97
CA ILE A 102 14.67 -20.84 25.44
C ILE A 102 14.12 -19.43 25.69
#